data_AF-E4XVL1-F1
#
_entry.id   AF-E4XVL1-F1
#
_cell.length_a   1.000
_cell.length_b   1.000
_cell.length_c   1.000
_cell.angle_alpha   90.00
_cell.angle_beta   90.00
_cell.angle_gamma   90.00
#
_symmetry.space_group_name_H-M   'P 1'
#
loop_
_entity.id
_entity.type
_entity.pdbx_description
1 polymer ?
#
loop_
_entity_poly.entity_id
_entity_poly.type
_entity_poly.pdbx_seq_one_letter_code
_entity_poly.pdbx_strand_id
1 'polypeptide(L)'
;MKLFNIVLATASAMGMGKLNPQAMGKLNPDDHEMGLVVPESQATGLIVPEILVPEDQPAIKVAHSCEWDYQGENNRLINCEADEALDILDAWYGRENSSTCNVARGGGILYNAPGACRRDAKAVIEGRCNGQRACALAFGNGFVGDPCVGTTKYLEVYYRCVKIAVPQQAPEIHIDEPKKMM
;
A
#
# COMPACT_ATOMS: atom_id res chain seq x y z
N MET A 1 -41.85 37.25 -26.67
CA MET A 1 -41.36 38.46 -25.96
C MET A 1 -40.92 38.06 -24.56
N LYS A 2 -39.84 38.71 -24.06
CA LYS A 2 -39.02 38.43 -22.86
C LYS A 2 -37.89 37.42 -23.12
N LEU A 3 -36.77 37.83 -23.73
CA LEU A 3 -35.59 38.56 -23.21
C LEU A 3 -34.78 37.77 -22.16
N PHE A 4 -33.56 37.41 -22.59
CA PHE A 4 -32.44 36.80 -21.89
C PHE A 4 -31.93 37.64 -20.72
N ASN A 5 -31.35 36.99 -19.69
CA ASN A 5 -30.25 37.56 -18.91
C ASN A 5 -29.24 36.46 -18.58
N ILE A 6 -28.09 36.54 -19.25
CA ILE A 6 -26.86 35.79 -18.96
C ILE A 6 -26.09 36.62 -17.92
N VAL A 7 -25.78 36.04 -16.77
CA VAL A 7 -24.83 36.63 -15.81
C VAL A 7 -23.43 36.18 -16.22
N LEU A 8 -22.66 37.08 -16.83
CA LEU A 8 -21.21 36.93 -17.02
C LEU A 8 -20.53 37.19 -15.67
N ALA A 9 -19.85 36.18 -15.12
CA ALA A 9 -18.94 36.37 -14.00
C ALA A 9 -17.61 36.95 -14.52
N THR A 10 -17.24 38.14 -14.06
CA THR A 10 -15.95 38.76 -14.33
C THR A 10 -14.89 38.17 -13.41
N ALA A 11 -13.83 37.58 -13.99
CA ALA A 11 -12.63 37.19 -13.26
C ALA A 11 -11.82 38.46 -12.93
N SER A 12 -11.63 38.74 -11.64
CA SER A 12 -10.77 39.83 -11.17
C SER A 12 -9.35 39.29 -10.95
N ALA A 13 -8.38 39.90 -11.63
CA ALA A 13 -6.96 39.60 -11.49
C ALA A 13 -6.45 40.03 -10.10
N MET A 14 -5.83 39.12 -9.35
CA MET A 14 -5.02 39.47 -8.18
C MET A 14 -3.55 39.58 -8.60
N GLY A 15 -2.95 40.73 -8.29
CA GLY A 15 -1.59 41.08 -8.67
C GLY A 15 -0.51 40.33 -7.90
N MET A 16 0.61 40.11 -8.57
CA MET A 16 1.84 39.56 -7.99
C MET A 16 2.54 40.62 -7.12
N GLY A 17 2.52 40.42 -5.80
CA GLY A 17 3.36 41.17 -4.86
C GLY A 17 4.82 40.72 -4.95
N LYS A 18 5.74 41.68 -5.12
CA LYS A 18 7.19 41.46 -5.14
C LYS A 18 7.69 41.04 -3.75
N LEU A 19 8.47 39.96 -3.68
CA LEU A 19 9.19 39.56 -2.47
C LEU A 19 10.40 40.48 -2.25
N ASN A 20 10.55 41.00 -1.03
CA ASN A 20 11.71 41.78 -0.58
C ASN A 20 12.78 40.84 0.01
N PRO A 21 14.03 40.82 -0.50
CA PRO A 21 15.04 39.84 -0.09
C PRO A 21 15.88 40.23 1.14
N GLN A 22 15.42 41.11 2.03
CA GLN A 22 16.18 41.51 3.22
C GLN A 22 15.40 41.27 4.53
N ALA A 23 15.46 40.04 5.02
CA ALA A 23 15.19 39.70 6.41
C ALA A 23 15.89 38.39 6.78
N MET A 24 17.22 38.40 6.82
CA MET A 24 17.99 37.34 7.49
C MET A 24 18.48 37.91 8.82
N GLY A 25 17.68 37.72 9.87
CA GLY A 25 18.08 37.98 11.25
C GLY A 25 19.07 36.90 11.72
N LYS A 26 20.20 37.34 12.28
CA LYS A 26 21.23 36.48 12.86
C LYS A 26 20.71 35.87 14.18
N LEU A 27 20.84 34.57 14.36
CA LEU A 27 20.66 33.89 15.66
C LEU A 27 21.96 34.06 16.48
N ASN A 28 21.86 34.61 17.69
CA ASN A 28 22.94 34.64 18.68
C ASN A 28 22.86 33.39 19.58
N PRO A 29 23.98 32.84 20.08
CA PRO A 29 24.01 31.53 20.75
C PRO A 29 23.86 31.53 22.28
N ASP A 30 23.59 32.66 22.94
CA ASP A 30 23.80 32.80 24.40
C ASP A 30 22.56 33.26 25.20
N ASP A 31 21.37 32.69 24.96
CA ASP A 31 20.20 32.91 25.85
C ASP A 31 19.93 31.65 26.69
N HIS A 32 20.46 31.68 27.91
CA HIS A 32 20.31 30.68 28.98
C HIS A 32 18.93 30.81 29.65
N GLU A 33 18.30 29.66 29.90
CA GLU A 33 17.17 29.34 30.81
C GLU A 33 16.34 30.47 31.43
N MET A 34 15.01 30.35 31.30
CA MET A 34 14.09 30.43 32.44
C MET A 34 12.92 29.46 32.23
N GLY A 35 12.84 28.46 33.10
CA GLY A 35 11.83 27.41 33.07
C GLY A 35 10.42 27.93 33.35
N LEU A 36 9.47 27.47 32.54
CA LEU A 36 8.06 27.59 32.84
C LEU A 36 7.62 26.31 33.56
N VAL A 37 7.39 26.44 34.86
CA VAL A 37 6.77 25.40 35.68
C VAL A 37 5.31 25.26 35.22
N VAL A 38 4.97 24.16 34.55
CA VAL A 38 3.58 23.77 34.29
C VAL A 38 3.04 23.03 35.51
N PRO A 39 1.89 23.42 36.10
CA PRO A 39 1.28 22.64 37.17
C PRO A 39 0.76 21.31 36.59
N GLU A 40 1.10 20.21 37.25
CA GLU A 40 0.52 18.88 37.01
C GLU A 40 -0.99 18.94 37.26
N SER A 41 -1.76 19.18 36.21
CA SER A 41 -3.18 18.94 36.25
C SER A 41 -3.39 17.43 36.31
N GLN A 42 -4.05 16.97 37.37
CA GLN A 42 -4.52 15.60 37.54
C GLN A 42 -5.51 15.27 36.40
N ALA A 43 -4.97 14.83 35.27
CA ALA A 43 -5.72 13.98 34.36
C ALA A 43 -5.86 12.65 35.10
N THR A 44 -7.02 12.46 35.74
CA THR A 44 -7.48 11.12 36.06
C THR A 44 -7.50 10.39 34.74
N GLY A 45 -6.52 9.49 34.56
CA GLY A 45 -6.34 8.75 33.33
C GLY A 45 -7.68 8.11 32.99
N LEU A 46 -8.24 8.51 31.86
CA LEU A 46 -9.15 7.61 31.18
C LEU A 46 -8.26 6.44 30.82
N ILE A 47 -8.35 5.38 31.62
CA ILE A 47 -7.82 4.08 31.29
C ILE A 47 -8.64 3.68 30.08
N VAL A 48 -8.18 4.07 28.89
CA VAL A 48 -8.58 3.36 27.68
C VAL A 48 -8.10 1.95 27.98
N PRO A 49 -9.00 0.95 28.13
CA PRO A 49 -8.52 -0.41 28.16
C PRO A 49 -7.73 -0.53 26.87
N GLU A 50 -6.42 -0.72 27.02
CA GLU A 50 -5.58 -1.13 25.92
C GLU A 50 -6.25 -2.41 25.43
N ILE A 51 -7.08 -2.25 24.40
CA ILE A 51 -7.63 -3.37 23.67
C ILE A 51 -6.35 -4.06 23.23
N LEU A 52 -6.05 -5.19 23.87
CA LEU A 52 -5.02 -6.11 23.43
C LEU A 52 -5.47 -6.55 22.03
N VAL A 53 -5.18 -5.73 21.03
CA VAL A 53 -5.20 -6.12 19.64
C VAL A 53 -4.09 -7.15 19.59
N PRO A 54 -4.39 -8.44 19.40
CA PRO A 54 -3.33 -9.44 19.39
C PRO A 54 -2.32 -9.02 18.33
N GLU A 55 -1.07 -8.74 18.75
CA GLU A 55 0.07 -8.47 17.88
C GLU A 55 0.34 -9.60 16.86
N ASP A 56 -0.39 -10.71 16.99
CA ASP A 56 -0.31 -11.92 16.19
C ASP A 56 -1.15 -11.89 14.90
N GLN A 57 -1.81 -10.77 14.56
CA GLN A 57 -2.48 -10.66 13.27
C GLN A 57 -1.45 -10.36 12.17
N PRO A 58 -1.32 -11.22 11.15
CA PRO A 58 -0.33 -11.00 10.10
C PRO A 58 -0.62 -9.71 9.35
N ALA A 59 0.39 -8.84 9.28
CA ALA A 59 0.30 -7.54 8.65
C ALA A 59 -0.08 -7.66 7.16
N ILE A 60 -1.00 -6.79 6.72
CA ILE A 60 -1.34 -6.66 5.30
C ILE A 60 -0.19 -5.95 4.58
N LYS A 61 0.31 -6.59 3.53
CA LYS A 61 1.33 -6.09 2.62
C LYS A 61 0.68 -5.69 1.30
N VAL A 62 1.26 -4.71 0.62
CA VAL A 62 0.83 -4.24 -0.71
C VAL A 62 1.98 -4.44 -1.70
N ALA A 63 1.67 -4.93 -2.89
CA ALA A 63 2.63 -5.04 -3.99
C ALA A 63 2.06 -4.47 -5.28
N HIS A 64 2.94 -3.92 -6.12
CA HIS A 64 2.61 -3.35 -7.42
C HIS A 64 3.39 -4.03 -8.53
N SER A 65 2.69 -4.43 -9.60
CA SER A 65 3.28 -4.89 -10.86
C SER A 65 2.90 -3.91 -11.97
N CYS A 66 3.87 -3.11 -12.42
CA CYS A 66 3.64 -2.10 -13.46
C CYS A 66 3.52 -2.76 -14.83
N GLU A 67 2.69 -2.18 -15.70
CA GLU A 67 2.51 -2.65 -17.08
C GLU A 67 3.83 -2.64 -17.89
N TRP A 68 4.75 -1.71 -17.58
CA TRP A 68 6.06 -1.63 -18.21
C TRP A 68 7.21 -1.70 -17.18
N ASP A 69 8.32 -2.32 -17.58
CA ASP A 69 9.51 -2.50 -16.75
C ASP A 69 10.25 -1.19 -16.42
N TYR A 70 10.16 -0.19 -17.30
CA TYR A 70 10.75 1.12 -17.09
C TYR A 70 9.90 2.06 -16.20
N GLN A 71 8.70 1.67 -15.76
CA GLN A 71 7.76 2.54 -15.02
C GLN A 71 8.07 2.74 -13.53
N GLY A 72 9.19 2.23 -13.02
CA GLY A 72 9.61 2.39 -11.63
C GLY A 72 9.91 1.06 -10.95
N GLU A 73 9.81 1.04 -9.62
CA GLU A 73 10.01 -0.17 -8.83
C GLU A 73 8.91 -1.19 -9.12
N ASN A 74 9.29 -2.28 -9.77
CA ASN A 74 8.41 -3.38 -10.13
C ASN A 74 8.50 -4.45 -9.06
N ASN A 75 7.61 -4.43 -8.05
CA ASN A 75 7.51 -5.51 -7.07
C ASN A 75 6.73 -6.71 -7.63
N ARG A 76 7.27 -7.29 -8.72
CA ARG A 76 6.65 -8.40 -9.47
C ARG A 76 6.79 -9.74 -8.77
N LEU A 77 7.47 -9.80 -7.62
CA LEU A 77 7.69 -11.03 -6.87
C LEU A 77 7.33 -10.79 -5.40
N ILE A 78 6.22 -11.40 -4.96
CA ILE A 78 5.80 -11.37 -3.55
C ILE A 78 6.24 -12.66 -2.85
N ASN A 79 6.76 -12.54 -1.63
CA ASN A 79 7.35 -13.65 -0.88
C ASN A 79 6.93 -13.61 0.59
N CYS A 80 6.88 -14.80 1.19
CA CYS A 80 6.77 -15.03 2.63
C CYS A 80 8.00 -15.80 3.16
N GLU A 81 8.12 -15.86 4.48
CA GLU A 81 9.18 -16.62 5.15
C GLU A 81 9.00 -18.14 4.96
N ALA A 82 9.99 -18.92 5.40
CA ALA A 82 10.08 -20.36 5.11
C ALA A 82 8.86 -21.19 5.55
N ASP A 83 8.19 -20.80 6.64
CA ASP A 83 7.06 -21.49 7.26
C ASP A 83 5.71 -20.78 7.02
N GLU A 84 5.66 -19.91 6.01
CA GLU A 84 4.50 -19.10 5.68
C GLU A 84 4.08 -19.30 4.22
N ALA A 85 2.79 -19.10 3.98
CA ALA A 85 2.18 -19.08 2.66
C ALA A 85 1.49 -17.75 2.41
N LEU A 86 1.43 -17.39 1.12
CA LEU A 86 0.68 -16.25 0.64
C LEU A 86 -0.83 -16.48 0.81
N ASP A 87 -1.48 -15.48 1.38
CA ASP A 87 -2.93 -15.32 1.44
C ASP A 87 -3.30 -14.00 0.75
N ILE A 88 -3.86 -14.10 -0.45
CA ILE A 88 -4.27 -12.96 -1.28
C ILE A 88 -5.64 -12.47 -0.79
N LEU A 89 -5.69 -11.21 -0.37
CA LEU A 89 -6.89 -10.59 0.21
C LEU A 89 -7.71 -9.86 -0.85
N ASP A 90 -7.05 -9.11 -1.73
CA ASP A 90 -7.65 -8.41 -2.86
C ASP A 90 -6.60 -8.21 -3.97
N ALA A 91 -7.07 -8.11 -5.22
CA ALA A 91 -6.21 -7.72 -6.34
C ALA A 91 -7.00 -7.06 -7.46
N TRP A 92 -6.41 -6.02 -8.06
CA TRP A 92 -7.04 -5.29 -9.15
C TRP A 92 -6.04 -4.73 -10.13
N TYR A 93 -6.43 -4.64 -11.40
CA TYR A 93 -5.63 -4.10 -12.48
C TYR A 93 -6.23 -2.82 -13.04
N GLY A 94 -5.45 -1.76 -13.16
CA GLY A 94 -5.93 -0.47 -13.63
C GLY A 94 -5.03 0.70 -13.23
N ARG A 95 -5.62 1.87 -13.02
CA ARG A 95 -4.93 3.05 -12.46
C ARG A 95 -5.89 3.90 -11.64
N GLU A 96 -5.56 4.09 -10.37
CA GLU A 96 -6.33 4.94 -9.45
C GLU A 96 -5.59 6.22 -9.04
N ASN A 97 -4.25 6.25 -9.18
CA ASN A 97 -3.45 7.40 -8.79
C ASN A 97 -2.33 7.72 -9.79
N SER A 98 -1.72 8.89 -9.58
CA SER A 98 -0.61 9.42 -10.37
C SER A 98 0.75 9.32 -9.67
N SER A 99 0.91 8.47 -8.66
CA SER A 99 2.21 8.26 -7.98
C SER A 99 2.76 6.84 -8.19
N THR A 100 1.91 5.82 -8.15
CA THR A 100 2.26 4.42 -8.38
C THR A 100 2.71 4.16 -9.81
N CYS A 101 3.81 3.42 -9.96
CA CYS A 101 4.37 3.01 -11.25
C CYS A 101 4.59 4.19 -12.20
N ASN A 102 5.24 5.25 -11.68
CA ASN A 102 5.63 6.40 -12.49
C ASN A 102 7.10 6.75 -12.33
N VAL A 103 7.75 7.11 -13.45
CA VAL A 103 9.06 7.74 -13.47
C VAL A 103 9.03 8.97 -14.37
N ALA A 104 9.69 10.03 -13.92
CA ALA A 104 9.95 11.22 -14.72
C ALA A 104 11.37 11.11 -15.30
N ARG A 105 11.54 10.60 -16.52
CA ARG A 105 12.65 10.95 -17.44
C ARG A 105 12.56 10.20 -18.78
N GLY A 106 12.52 10.97 -19.87
CA GLY A 106 13.23 10.61 -21.11
C GLY A 106 12.48 9.86 -22.22
N GLY A 107 11.18 9.59 -22.13
CA GLY A 107 10.52 8.88 -23.23
C GLY A 107 9.02 8.69 -23.11
N GLY A 108 8.27 9.78 -23.25
CA GLY A 108 6.82 9.74 -23.47
C GLY A 108 6.00 9.86 -22.19
N ILE A 109 5.05 10.79 -22.21
CA ILE A 109 4.13 11.05 -21.10
C ILE A 109 3.28 9.80 -20.87
N LEU A 110 3.53 9.06 -19.79
CA LEU A 110 2.71 7.92 -19.36
C LEU A 110 1.95 8.28 -18.10
N TYR A 111 0.89 9.05 -18.27
CA TYR A 111 -0.08 9.32 -17.21
C TYR A 111 -1.48 9.37 -17.81
N ASN A 112 -2.42 8.62 -17.24
CA ASN A 112 -3.85 8.87 -17.38
C ASN A 112 -4.61 8.30 -16.18
N ALA A 113 -5.13 9.18 -15.33
CA ALA A 113 -5.92 8.79 -14.16
C ALA A 113 -7.30 9.46 -14.23
N PRO A 114 -8.35 8.68 -14.50
CA PRO A 114 -9.59 8.91 -13.78
C PRO A 114 -10.06 7.60 -13.15
N GLY A 115 -10.51 7.67 -11.88
CA GLY A 115 -10.83 6.55 -10.98
C GLY A 115 -11.92 5.55 -11.41
N ALA A 116 -12.23 5.46 -12.70
CA ALA A 116 -13.01 4.40 -13.34
C ALA A 116 -12.14 3.33 -14.03
N CYS A 117 -10.80 3.49 -14.08
CA CYS A 117 -9.91 2.46 -14.60
C CYS A 117 -9.56 1.42 -13.53
N ARG A 118 -10.48 0.48 -13.30
CA ARG A 118 -10.27 -0.66 -12.41
C ARG A 118 -10.93 -1.90 -12.97
N ARG A 119 -10.20 -3.01 -12.96
CA ARG A 119 -10.72 -4.35 -13.24
C ARG A 119 -10.35 -5.27 -12.09
N ASP A 120 -11.32 -6.01 -11.60
CA ASP A 120 -11.08 -7.05 -10.60
C ASP A 120 -10.12 -8.12 -11.17
N ALA A 121 -9.12 -8.47 -10.38
CA ALA A 121 -8.12 -9.49 -10.71
C ALA A 121 -7.99 -10.54 -9.61
N LYS A 122 -8.77 -10.44 -8.53
CA LYS A 122 -8.60 -11.24 -7.31
C LYS A 122 -8.56 -12.74 -7.60
N ALA A 123 -9.59 -13.28 -8.25
CA ALA A 123 -9.68 -14.71 -8.52
C ALA A 123 -8.50 -15.25 -9.36
N VAL A 124 -7.98 -14.45 -10.30
CA VAL A 124 -6.84 -14.84 -11.15
C VAL A 124 -5.55 -14.88 -10.32
N ILE A 125 -5.36 -13.92 -9.41
CA ILE A 125 -4.17 -13.86 -8.56
C ILE A 125 -4.24 -14.90 -7.42
N GLU A 126 -5.40 -15.10 -6.80
CA GLU A 126 -5.63 -16.16 -5.80
C GLU A 126 -5.29 -17.54 -6.39
N GLY A 127 -5.85 -17.88 -7.54
CA GLY A 127 -5.60 -19.18 -8.18
C GLY A 127 -4.14 -19.41 -8.57
N ARG A 128 -3.34 -18.34 -8.68
CA ARG A 128 -1.91 -18.42 -9.02
C ARG A 128 -0.99 -18.39 -7.79
N CYS A 129 -1.38 -17.70 -6.72
CA CYS A 129 -0.46 -17.37 -5.63
C CYS A 129 -0.83 -17.99 -4.27
N ASN A 130 -2.11 -18.25 -3.98
CA ASN A 130 -2.50 -18.73 -2.65
C ASN A 130 -1.82 -20.05 -2.31
N GLY A 131 -1.36 -20.17 -1.05
CA GLY A 131 -0.69 -21.38 -0.56
C GLY A 131 0.78 -21.52 -0.99
N GLN A 132 1.29 -20.65 -1.86
CA GLN A 132 2.70 -20.64 -2.26
C GLN A 132 3.51 -19.72 -1.34
N ARG A 133 4.80 -20.02 -1.17
CA ARG A 133 5.72 -19.15 -0.42
C ARG A 133 6.13 -17.91 -1.21
N ALA A 134 6.19 -18.02 -2.53
CA ALA A 134 6.58 -16.95 -3.44
C ALA A 134 5.72 -16.99 -4.69
N CYS A 135 5.34 -15.84 -5.24
CA CYS A 135 4.52 -15.76 -6.45
C CYS A 135 4.98 -14.61 -7.36
N ALA A 136 5.16 -14.92 -8.65
CA ALA A 136 5.38 -13.91 -9.68
C ALA A 136 4.04 -13.30 -10.12
N LEU A 137 3.92 -11.99 -10.00
CA LEU A 137 2.72 -11.25 -10.37
C LEU A 137 2.62 -11.08 -11.90
N ALA A 138 1.39 -11.14 -12.40
CA ALA A 138 1.10 -10.90 -13.81
C ALA A 138 1.36 -9.43 -14.20
N PHE A 139 1.54 -9.20 -15.49
CA PHE A 139 1.68 -7.86 -16.07
C PHE A 139 0.96 -7.78 -17.42
N GLY A 140 0.58 -6.56 -17.81
CA GLY A 140 -0.08 -6.28 -19.08
C GLY A 140 -1.53 -6.76 -19.18
N ASN A 141 -2.13 -6.56 -20.35
CA ASN A 141 -3.57 -6.81 -20.54
C ASN A 141 -3.95 -8.31 -20.65
N GLY A 142 -2.98 -9.22 -20.81
CA GLY A 142 -3.27 -10.62 -21.18
C GLY A 142 -3.94 -11.46 -20.09
N PHE A 143 -3.84 -11.09 -18.81
CA PHE A 143 -4.32 -11.93 -17.71
C PHE A 143 -5.76 -11.62 -17.29
N VAL A 144 -6.24 -10.38 -17.49
CA VAL A 144 -7.61 -9.95 -17.13
C VAL A 144 -8.27 -9.05 -18.18
N GLY A 145 -7.55 -8.59 -19.21
CA GLY A 145 -8.02 -7.63 -20.21
C GLY A 145 -7.64 -6.18 -19.91
N ASP A 146 -7.95 -5.27 -20.84
CA ASP A 146 -7.66 -3.83 -20.71
C ASP A 146 -8.90 -3.06 -20.19
N PRO A 147 -8.89 -2.51 -18.96
CA PRO A 147 -9.98 -1.66 -18.47
C PRO A 147 -9.97 -0.23 -19.03
N CYS A 148 -8.85 0.27 -19.56
CA CYS A 148 -8.73 1.66 -19.99
C CYS A 148 -7.64 1.82 -21.06
N VAL A 149 -8.02 1.63 -22.33
CA VAL A 149 -7.10 1.75 -23.46
C VAL A 149 -6.48 3.15 -23.53
N GLY A 150 -5.17 3.22 -23.79
CA GLY A 150 -4.42 4.48 -23.82
C GLY A 150 -4.03 5.02 -22.44
N THR A 151 -4.35 4.27 -21.39
CA THR A 151 -3.91 4.54 -20.02
C THR A 151 -2.96 3.44 -19.57
N THR A 152 -1.84 3.84 -18.98
CA THR A 152 -0.91 2.91 -18.37
C THR A 152 -1.49 2.40 -17.06
N LYS A 153 -1.28 1.12 -16.77
CA LYS A 153 -1.91 0.46 -15.62
C LYS A 153 -0.86 -0.19 -14.72
N TYR A 154 -1.30 -0.59 -13.55
CA TYR A 154 -0.57 -1.45 -12.65
C TYR A 154 -1.55 -2.42 -12.01
N LEU A 155 -1.03 -3.59 -11.65
CA LEU A 155 -1.72 -4.51 -10.75
C LEU A 155 -1.34 -4.12 -9.33
N GLU A 156 -2.32 -3.94 -8.46
CA GLU A 156 -2.14 -3.79 -7.02
C GLU A 156 -2.71 -5.02 -6.32
N VAL A 157 -1.92 -5.58 -5.40
CA VAL A 157 -2.25 -6.81 -4.67
C VAL A 157 -2.12 -6.55 -3.18
N TYR A 158 -3.19 -6.80 -2.44
CA TYR A 158 -3.20 -6.85 -0.99
C TYR A 158 -3.05 -8.31 -0.57
N TYR A 159 -2.05 -8.59 0.24
CA TYR A 159 -1.76 -9.95 0.69
C TYR A 159 -1.22 -9.96 2.10
N ARG A 160 -1.15 -11.13 2.69
CA ARG A 160 -0.43 -11.36 3.95
C ARG A 160 0.26 -12.71 3.90
N CYS A 161 1.14 -12.94 4.87
CA CYS A 161 1.80 -14.21 5.06
C CYS A 161 1.17 -14.92 6.27
N VAL A 162 0.69 -16.14 6.06
CA VAL A 162 0.07 -16.95 7.10
C VAL A 162 0.90 -18.19 7.36
N LYS A 163 1.04 -18.58 8.63
CA LYS A 163 1.78 -19.80 8.99
C LYS A 163 1.13 -21.01 8.34
N ILE A 164 1.94 -21.83 7.68
CA ILE A 164 1.50 -23.13 7.18
C ILE A 164 1.37 -24.04 8.38
N ALA A 165 0.17 -24.56 8.63
CA ALA A 165 0.00 -25.60 9.64
C ALA A 165 0.83 -26.82 9.22
N VAL A 166 1.99 -27.00 9.84
CA VAL A 166 2.74 -28.25 9.72
C VAL A 166 1.85 -29.31 10.35
N PRO A 167 1.48 -30.40 9.64
CA PRO A 167 0.89 -31.54 10.30
C PRO A 167 1.88 -31.98 11.37
N GLN A 168 1.55 -31.78 12.64
CA GLN A 168 2.41 -32.25 13.72
C GLN A 168 2.64 -33.74 13.45
N GLN A 169 3.92 -34.15 13.44
CA GLN A 169 4.32 -35.53 13.19
C GLN A 169 3.34 -36.46 13.90
N ALA A 170 2.65 -37.29 13.12
CA ALA A 170 1.87 -38.37 13.70
C ALA A 170 2.80 -39.11 14.66
N PRO A 171 2.42 -39.32 15.93
CA PRO A 171 3.29 -39.98 16.88
C PRO A 171 3.74 -41.30 16.25
N GLU A 172 5.05 -41.51 16.20
CA GLU A 172 5.63 -42.78 15.80
C GLU A 172 4.98 -43.84 16.70
N ILE A 173 4.13 -44.68 16.11
CA ILE A 173 3.58 -45.85 16.80
C ILE A 173 4.73 -46.82 17.03
N HIS A 174 5.32 -46.76 18.22
CA HIS A 174 6.28 -47.75 18.67
C HIS A 174 5.52 -49.07 18.89
N ILE A 175 5.63 -49.97 17.92
CA ILE A 175 5.13 -51.34 18.06
C ILE A 175 6.17 -52.07 18.91
N ASP A 176 5.92 -52.18 20.21
CA ASP A 176 6.71 -53.05 21.08
C ASP A 176 6.65 -54.49 20.57
N GLU A 177 7.81 -55.07 20.23
CA GLU A 177 7.91 -56.48 19.91
C GLU A 177 7.43 -57.32 21.10
N PRO A 178 6.63 -58.39 20.87
CA PRO A 178 6.19 -59.25 21.96
C PRO A 178 7.41 -59.94 22.56
N LYS A 179 7.70 -59.59 23.82
CA LYS A 179 8.73 -60.20 24.64
C LYS A 179 8.53 -61.71 24.66
N LYS A 180 9.43 -62.43 23.99
CA LYS A 180 9.47 -63.90 23.93
C LYS A 180 9.53 -64.43 25.38
N MET A 181 8.43 -65.02 25.85
CA MET A 181 8.45 -65.78 27.10
C MET A 181 9.24 -67.07 26.86
N MET A 182 10.31 -67.22 27.65
CA MET A 182 11.13 -68.43 27.77
C MET A 182 10.34 -69.54 28.46
#